data_AF-A0A0A0KXD7-F1
#
_entry.id   AF-A0A0A0KXD7-F1
#
_cell.length_a   1.000
_cell.length_b   1.000
_cell.length_c   1.000
_cell.angle_alpha   90.00
_cell.angle_beta   90.00
_cell.angle_gamma   90.00
#
_symmetry.space_group_name_H-M   'P 1'
#
loop_
_entity.id
_entity.type
_entity.pdbx_description
1 polymer ?
#
loop_
_entity_poly.entity_id
_entity_poly.type
_entity_poly.pdbx_seq_one_letter_code
_entity_poly.pdbx_strand_id
1 'polypeptide(L)'
;MIDLIHGAIANGVIFLDTAEALKAQTGLRDKVQLATKFGIQFLDGKFQINGDPAYVRAACEGSLRRLGVDCIDLNYQHRIDTKIPIEVTIGELKKLVEEGKIKYIGLSEASASTIRRAHAVHPITAVQIEWSLWSRDVEQHIIPTCRELGIGIVAYSPLGRGFLSSGAKLVEDLTEDDCRKVTFNT
;
A
#
# COMPACT_ATOMS: atom_id res chain seq x y z
N MET A 1 -0.09 9.68 18.88
CA MET A 1 0.08 8.64 17.84
C MET A 1 0.26 7.25 18.45
N ILE A 2 1.21 7.05 19.38
CA ILE A 2 1.41 5.74 20.04
C ILE A 2 0.13 5.30 20.77
N ASP A 3 -0.51 6.19 21.54
CA ASP A 3 -1.76 5.86 22.25
C ASP A 3 -2.91 5.45 21.31
N LEU A 4 -2.98 6.06 20.12
CA LEU A 4 -3.97 5.68 19.10
C LEU A 4 -3.73 4.25 18.61
N ILE A 5 -2.46 3.91 18.34
CA ILE A 5 -2.08 2.57 17.88
C ILE A 5 -2.34 1.54 18.99
N HIS A 6 -1.98 1.85 20.23
CA HIS A 6 -2.25 0.99 21.39
C HIS A 6 -3.76 0.80 21.61
N GLY A 7 -4.55 1.87 21.52
CA GLY A 7 -6.00 1.82 21.60
C GLY A 7 -6.61 0.95 20.48
N ALA A 8 -6.14 1.09 19.24
CA ALA A 8 -6.60 0.26 18.12
C ALA A 8 -6.31 -1.23 18.38
N ILE A 9 -5.09 -1.57 18.81
CA ILE A 9 -4.71 -2.95 19.14
C ILE A 9 -5.52 -3.49 20.32
N ALA A 10 -5.76 -2.68 21.35
CA ALA A 10 -6.59 -3.05 22.49
C ALA A 10 -8.04 -3.34 22.09
N ASN A 11 -8.53 -2.73 21.00
CA ASN A 11 -9.85 -2.98 20.42
C ASN A 11 -9.84 -4.08 19.34
N GLY A 12 -8.75 -4.85 19.21
CA GLY A 12 -8.68 -6.00 18.32
C GLY A 12 -8.22 -5.69 16.89
N VAL A 13 -7.75 -4.47 16.59
CA VAL A 13 -7.13 -4.17 15.29
C VAL A 13 -5.76 -4.85 15.23
N ILE A 14 -5.63 -5.79 14.30
CA ILE A 14 -4.40 -6.55 14.08
C ILE A 14 -3.63 -6.12 12.83
N PHE A 15 -4.22 -5.37 11.90
CA PHE A 15 -3.57 -4.94 10.67
C PHE A 15 -3.19 -3.46 10.74
N LEU A 16 -1.90 -3.16 10.65
CA LEU A 16 -1.37 -1.79 10.65
C LEU A 16 -0.75 -1.48 9.29
N ASP A 17 -1.43 -0.65 8.50
CA ASP A 17 -0.94 -0.15 7.22
C ASP A 17 -0.25 1.21 7.38
N THR A 18 0.95 1.34 6.82
CA THR A 18 1.71 2.61 6.75
C THR A 18 2.42 2.77 5.41
N ALA A 19 3.09 3.89 5.20
CA ALA A 19 4.03 4.13 4.11
C ALA A 19 5.22 4.93 4.65
N GLU A 20 6.42 4.32 4.62
CA GLU A 20 7.76 4.86 4.93
C GLU A 20 8.00 5.63 6.26
N ALA A 21 6.99 6.11 6.99
CA ALA A 21 7.13 7.19 7.98
C ALA A 21 6.76 6.86 9.44
N LEU A 22 6.22 5.68 9.76
CA LEU A 22 5.88 5.34 11.15
C LEU A 22 7.05 4.67 11.87
N LYS A 23 7.56 5.30 12.95
CA LYS A 23 8.37 4.61 13.97
C LYS A 23 7.42 3.81 14.87
N ALA A 24 7.08 2.60 14.45
CA ALA A 24 6.12 1.75 15.15
C ALA A 24 6.78 0.83 16.19
N GLN A 25 7.65 1.38 17.05
CA GLN A 25 8.13 0.67 18.24
C GLN A 25 7.03 0.68 19.30
N THR A 26 5.99 -0.14 19.10
CA THR A 26 4.83 -0.21 19.99
C THR A 26 5.05 -1.18 21.15
N GLY A 27 6.08 -2.04 21.07
CA GLY A 27 6.27 -3.19 21.97
C GLY A 27 5.25 -4.32 21.75
N LEU A 28 4.43 -4.23 20.69
CA LEU A 28 3.31 -5.15 20.42
C LEU A 28 3.46 -5.82 19.05
N ARG A 29 4.70 -6.00 18.58
CA ARG A 29 5.01 -6.54 17.24
C ARG A 29 4.32 -7.87 16.97
N ASP A 30 4.28 -8.77 17.95
CA ASP A 30 3.71 -10.11 17.80
C ASP A 30 2.17 -10.13 17.76
N LYS A 31 1.52 -8.99 18.05
CA LYS A 31 0.06 -8.87 18.05
C LYS A 31 -0.50 -8.32 16.73
N VAL A 32 0.36 -7.92 15.80
CA VAL A 32 -0.05 -7.21 14.60
C VAL A 32 0.62 -7.76 13.34
N GLN A 33 -0.08 -7.64 12.21
CA GLN A 33 0.45 -7.73 10.87
C GLN A 33 0.80 -6.32 10.39
N LEU A 34 2.09 -6.09 10.18
CA LEU A 34 2.63 -4.80 9.76
C LEU A 34 2.75 -4.75 8.24
N ALA A 35 2.00 -3.82 7.63
CA ALA A 35 2.06 -3.49 6.22
C ALA A 35 2.79 -2.17 6.00
N THR A 36 3.73 -2.15 5.05
CA THR A 36 4.36 -0.91 4.56
C THR A 36 4.55 -0.96 3.06
N LYS A 37 5.02 0.13 2.47
CA LYS A 37 5.12 0.30 1.02
C LYS A 37 6.44 0.92 0.63
N PHE A 38 6.87 0.66 -0.59
CA PHE A 38 8.00 1.31 -1.27
C PHE A 38 7.58 1.79 -2.66
N GLY A 39 8.48 2.45 -3.37
CA GLY A 39 8.32 2.69 -4.81
C GLY A 39 8.06 4.14 -5.20
N ILE A 40 7.75 5.01 -4.24
CA ILE A 40 7.71 6.46 -4.46
C ILE A 40 9.00 7.07 -3.90
N GLN A 41 9.72 7.83 -4.71
CA GLN A 41 10.89 8.60 -4.31
C GLN A 41 10.64 10.09 -4.51
N PHE A 42 11.20 10.93 -3.64
CA PHE A 42 11.27 12.36 -3.87
C PHE A 42 12.70 12.73 -4.24
N LEU A 43 12.94 13.00 -5.53
CA LEU A 43 14.24 13.35 -6.10
C LEU A 43 14.12 14.66 -6.86
N ASP A 44 15.04 15.60 -6.60
CA ASP A 44 15.10 16.91 -7.26
C ASP A 44 13.77 17.68 -7.26
N GLY A 45 13.07 17.65 -6.12
CA GLY A 45 11.78 18.32 -5.96
C GLY A 45 10.59 17.63 -6.63
N LYS A 46 10.77 16.42 -7.18
CA LYS A 46 9.74 15.69 -7.91
C LYS A 46 9.53 14.28 -7.36
N PHE A 47 8.28 13.84 -7.38
CA PHE A 47 7.96 12.44 -7.15
C PHE A 47 8.34 11.59 -8.36
N GLN A 48 9.05 10.50 -8.12
CA GLN A 48 9.40 9.48 -9.11
C GLN A 48 8.94 8.12 -8.62
N ILE A 49 8.52 7.27 -9.56
CA ILE A 49 8.18 5.88 -9.27
C ILE A 49 9.40 5.03 -9.63
N ASN A 50 9.80 4.12 -8.74
CA ASN A 50 10.99 3.31 -8.91
C ASN A 50 10.73 1.86 -8.46
N GLY A 51 10.73 0.95 -9.44
CA GLY A 51 10.62 -0.50 -9.24
C GLY A 51 11.94 -1.24 -9.38
N ASP A 52 13.08 -0.54 -9.47
CA ASP A 52 14.38 -1.15 -9.70
C ASP A 52 14.76 -2.08 -8.53
N PRO A 53 15.26 -3.31 -8.79
CA PRO A 53 15.63 -4.26 -7.75
C PRO A 53 16.58 -3.70 -6.68
N ALA A 54 17.57 -2.89 -7.07
CA ALA A 54 18.50 -2.31 -6.09
C ALA A 54 17.77 -1.32 -5.17
N TYR A 55 16.83 -0.54 -5.72
CA TYR A 55 16.00 0.36 -4.94
C TYR A 55 15.00 -0.38 -4.04
N VAL A 56 14.30 -1.40 -4.57
CA VAL A 56 13.35 -2.25 -3.82
C VAL A 56 14.00 -2.77 -2.55
N ARG A 57 15.21 -3.34 -2.69
CA ARG A 57 16.00 -3.83 -1.56
C ARG A 57 16.36 -2.71 -0.59
N ALA A 58 16.96 -1.63 -1.09
CA ALA A 58 17.36 -0.50 -0.25
C ALA A 58 16.18 0.09 0.56
N ALA A 59 15.00 0.19 -0.05
CA ALA A 59 13.77 0.66 0.58
C ALA A 59 13.24 -0.31 1.64
N CYS A 60 13.30 -1.62 1.36
CA CYS A 60 12.97 -2.67 2.33
C CYS A 60 13.88 -2.60 3.57
N GLU A 61 15.20 -2.61 3.39
CA GLU A 61 16.16 -2.49 4.49
C GLU A 61 15.97 -1.19 5.28
N GLY A 62 15.72 -0.09 4.58
CA GLY A 62 15.44 1.20 5.20
C GLY A 62 14.18 1.15 6.07
N SER A 63 13.14 0.47 5.60
CA SER A 63 11.89 0.29 6.34
C SER A 63 12.09 -0.57 7.59
N LEU A 64 12.79 -1.71 7.46
CA LEU A 64 13.14 -2.57 8.60
C LEU A 64 13.88 -1.79 9.70
N ARG A 65 14.90 -1.00 9.33
CA ARG A 65 15.63 -0.15 10.27
C ARG A 65 14.76 0.92 10.93
N ARG A 66 13.90 1.62 10.17
CA ARG A 66 13.03 2.69 10.71
C ARG A 66 11.96 2.14 11.64
N LEU A 67 11.42 0.97 11.31
CA LEU A 67 10.39 0.29 12.10
C LEU A 67 10.99 -0.44 13.30
N GLY A 68 12.28 -0.77 13.26
CA GLY A 68 12.96 -1.54 14.31
C GLY A 68 12.46 -2.98 14.37
N VAL A 69 12.25 -3.60 13.20
CA VAL A 69 11.76 -4.98 13.06
C VAL A 69 12.65 -5.75 12.10
N ASP A 70 12.77 -7.06 12.31
CA ASP A 70 13.55 -7.94 11.43
C ASP A 70 12.74 -8.43 10.23
N CYS A 71 11.41 -8.35 10.29
CA CYS A 71 10.50 -8.83 9.25
C CYS A 71 9.25 -7.96 9.16
N ILE A 72 8.90 -7.56 7.93
CA ILE A 72 7.63 -6.90 7.57
C ILE A 72 6.63 -7.99 7.17
N ASP A 73 5.38 -7.93 7.63
CA ASP A 73 4.39 -8.94 7.24
C ASP A 73 3.97 -8.75 5.78
N LEU A 74 3.62 -7.53 5.35
CA LEU A 74 3.19 -7.27 3.98
C LEU A 74 3.89 -6.04 3.39
N ASN A 75 4.57 -6.22 2.26
CA ASN A 75 5.27 -5.13 1.59
C ASN A 75 4.65 -4.83 0.23
N TYR A 76 4.16 -3.61 0.04
CA TYR A 76 3.52 -3.18 -1.20
C TYR A 76 4.48 -2.42 -2.12
N GLN A 77 4.42 -2.69 -3.42
CA GLN A 77 4.78 -1.67 -4.41
C GLN A 77 3.66 -0.62 -4.45
N HIS A 78 3.94 0.60 -3.96
CA HIS A 78 2.96 1.66 -3.74
C HIS A 78 2.39 2.22 -5.05
N ARG A 79 3.22 2.34 -6.07
CA ARG A 79 2.83 2.71 -7.44
C ARG A 79 3.62 1.85 -8.42
N ILE A 80 2.98 1.43 -9.50
CA ILE A 80 3.61 0.61 -10.53
C ILE A 80 4.58 1.47 -11.33
N ASP A 81 5.84 1.05 -11.37
CA ASP A 81 6.83 1.63 -12.28
C ASP A 81 6.54 1.14 -13.70
N THR A 82 6.26 2.06 -14.62
CA THR A 82 5.96 1.74 -16.02
C THR A 82 7.21 1.59 -16.89
N LYS A 83 8.39 1.95 -16.37
CA LYS A 83 9.68 1.82 -17.08
C LYS A 83 10.31 0.44 -16.89
N ILE A 84 9.93 -0.27 -15.83
CA ILE A 84 10.50 -1.57 -15.45
C ILE A 84 9.39 -2.63 -15.55
N PRO A 85 9.64 -3.77 -16.23
CA PRO A 85 8.69 -4.88 -16.23
C PRO A 85 8.38 -5.34 -14.81
N ILE A 86 7.11 -5.50 -14.47
CA ILE A 86 6.68 -5.86 -13.11
C ILE A 86 7.34 -7.14 -12.60
N GLU A 87 7.65 -8.09 -13.49
CA GLU A 87 8.32 -9.34 -13.17
C GLU A 87 9.71 -9.14 -12.57
N VAL A 88 10.42 -8.08 -12.98
CA VAL A 88 11.74 -7.72 -12.44
C VAL A 88 11.59 -7.27 -10.98
N THR A 89 10.62 -6.40 -10.71
CA THR A 89 10.32 -5.91 -9.36
C THR A 89 9.87 -7.04 -8.44
N ILE A 90 8.92 -7.88 -8.90
CA ILE A 90 8.44 -9.03 -8.13
C ILE A 90 9.55 -10.07 -7.92
N GLY A 91 10.44 -10.24 -8.89
CA GLY A 91 11.61 -11.11 -8.75
C GLY A 91 12.49 -10.71 -7.57
N GLU A 92 12.66 -9.41 -7.31
CA GLU A 92 13.41 -8.96 -6.14
C GLU A 92 12.63 -9.11 -4.83
N LEU A 93 11.33 -8.78 -4.84
CA LEU A 93 10.47 -9.00 -3.67
C LEU A 93 10.40 -10.47 -3.27
N LYS A 94 10.39 -11.38 -4.25
CA LYS A 94 10.48 -12.83 -4.00
C LYS A 94 11.75 -13.20 -3.24
N LYS A 95 12.91 -12.65 -3.60
CA LYS A 95 14.15 -12.90 -2.84
C LYS A 95 14.04 -12.40 -1.41
N LEU A 96 13.43 -11.22 -1.21
CA LEU A 96 13.19 -10.68 0.14
C LEU A 96 12.25 -11.56 0.97
N VAL A 97 11.30 -12.25 0.33
CA VAL A 97 10.47 -13.29 0.98
C VAL A 97 11.34 -14.49 1.37
N GLU A 98 12.15 -15.00 0.45
CA GLU A 98 13.03 -16.16 0.67
C GLU A 98 14.08 -15.89 1.77
N GLU A 99 14.54 -14.64 1.89
CA GLU A 99 15.45 -14.17 2.95
C GLU A 99 14.73 -13.90 4.29
N GLY A 100 13.41 -13.99 4.35
CA GLY A 100 12.61 -13.75 5.56
C GLY A 100 12.46 -12.27 5.95
N LYS A 101 12.86 -11.33 5.08
CA LYS A 101 12.77 -9.88 5.33
C LYS A 101 11.34 -9.36 5.21
N ILE A 102 10.56 -9.99 4.35
CA ILE A 102 9.12 -9.76 4.21
C ILE A 102 8.39 -11.10 4.19
N LYS A 103 7.14 -11.20 4.67
CA LYS A 103 6.36 -12.45 4.56
C LYS A 103 5.52 -12.50 3.29
N TYR A 104 4.94 -11.38 2.91
CA TYR A 104 3.94 -11.29 1.84
C TYR A 104 4.20 -10.10 0.92
N ILE A 105 3.80 -10.25 -0.34
CA ILE A 105 3.91 -9.22 -1.37
C ILE A 105 2.53 -8.64 -1.66
N GLY A 106 2.45 -7.31 -1.70
CA GLY A 106 1.26 -6.58 -2.12
C GLY A 106 1.53 -5.67 -3.33
N LEU A 107 0.46 -5.31 -4.02
CA LEU A 107 0.49 -4.27 -5.05
C LEU A 107 -0.52 -3.18 -4.70
N SER A 108 -0.22 -1.95 -5.08
CA SER A 108 -1.15 -0.84 -4.97
C SER A 108 -1.35 -0.23 -6.35
N GLU A 109 -2.60 0.08 -6.70
CA GLU A 109 -2.91 0.85 -7.91
C GLU A 109 -2.44 0.17 -9.20
N ALA A 110 -2.55 -1.17 -9.23
CA ALA A 110 -2.12 -2.01 -10.34
C ALA A 110 -3.27 -2.37 -11.28
N SER A 111 -3.00 -2.40 -12.58
CA SER A 111 -3.97 -2.91 -13.57
C SER A 111 -4.18 -4.42 -13.42
N ALA A 112 -5.31 -4.94 -13.89
CA ALA A 112 -5.57 -6.38 -13.92
C ALA A 112 -4.47 -7.19 -14.65
N SER A 113 -3.94 -6.63 -15.75
CA SER A 113 -2.84 -7.25 -16.51
C SER A 113 -1.55 -7.31 -15.68
N THR A 114 -1.20 -6.20 -15.02
CA THR A 114 -0.05 -6.14 -14.12
C THR A 114 -0.17 -7.13 -12.97
N ILE A 115 -1.35 -7.24 -12.36
CA ILE A 115 -1.62 -8.17 -11.25
C ILE A 115 -1.37 -9.62 -11.69
N ARG A 116 -1.88 -10.05 -12.85
CA ARG A 116 -1.69 -11.41 -13.37
C ARG A 116 -0.22 -11.73 -13.61
N ARG A 117 0.50 -10.82 -14.27
CA ARG A 117 1.93 -10.96 -14.55
C ARG A 117 2.76 -11.04 -13.27
N ALA A 118 2.46 -10.20 -12.30
CA ALA A 118 3.11 -10.21 -10.99
C ALA A 118 2.86 -11.54 -10.25
N HIS A 119 1.59 -11.97 -10.20
CA HIS A 119 1.18 -13.19 -9.51
C HIS A 119 1.78 -14.47 -10.12
N ALA A 120 2.07 -14.47 -11.42
CA ALA A 120 2.76 -15.56 -12.10
C ALA A 120 4.22 -15.72 -11.66
N VAL A 121 4.87 -14.67 -11.16
CA VAL A 121 6.27 -14.71 -10.67
C VAL A 121 6.32 -15.13 -9.19
N HIS A 122 5.45 -14.55 -8.37
CA HIS A 122 5.27 -14.91 -6.97
C HIS A 122 3.84 -14.55 -6.52
N PRO A 123 3.18 -15.36 -5.66
CA PRO A 123 1.83 -15.07 -5.19
C PRO A 123 1.69 -13.66 -4.59
N ILE A 124 0.83 -12.84 -5.19
CA ILE A 124 0.43 -11.55 -4.63
C ILE A 124 -0.64 -11.80 -3.57
N THR A 125 -0.37 -11.36 -2.35
CA THR A 125 -1.26 -11.58 -1.21
C THR A 125 -2.41 -10.58 -1.16
N ALA A 126 -2.13 -9.32 -1.48
CA ALA A 126 -3.13 -8.26 -1.44
C ALA A 126 -2.94 -7.20 -2.52
N VAL A 127 -4.07 -6.64 -2.99
CA VAL A 127 -4.11 -5.46 -3.84
C VAL A 127 -4.81 -4.33 -3.10
N GLN A 128 -4.15 -3.18 -2.99
CA GLN A 128 -4.69 -1.97 -2.38
C GLN A 128 -5.18 -1.00 -3.46
N ILE A 129 -6.44 -0.58 -3.40
CA ILE A 129 -7.11 0.25 -4.44
C ILE A 129 -8.16 1.19 -3.83
N GLU A 130 -8.52 2.25 -4.55
CA GLU A 130 -9.66 3.10 -4.18
C GLU A 130 -10.95 2.32 -4.42
N TRP A 131 -11.76 2.14 -3.39
CA TRP A 131 -13.06 1.50 -3.52
C TRP A 131 -14.03 2.01 -2.47
N SER A 132 -15.14 2.58 -2.94
CA SER A 132 -16.20 3.14 -2.10
C SER A 132 -17.52 3.13 -2.87
N LEU A 133 -18.59 3.64 -2.26
CA LEU A 133 -19.86 3.84 -2.99
C LEU A 133 -19.74 4.83 -4.17
N TRP A 134 -18.74 5.72 -4.18
CA TRP A 134 -18.49 6.65 -5.30
C TRP A 134 -17.46 6.16 -6.32
N SER A 135 -16.51 5.32 -5.92
CA SER A 135 -15.42 4.86 -6.78
C SER A 135 -15.55 3.36 -6.96
N ARG A 136 -16.14 2.93 -8.07
CA ARG A 136 -16.49 1.52 -8.35
C ARG A 136 -15.90 0.98 -9.66
N ASP A 137 -15.07 1.77 -10.34
CA ASP A 137 -14.43 1.40 -11.62
C ASP A 137 -13.63 0.08 -11.51
N VAL A 138 -13.04 -0.16 -10.34
CA VAL A 138 -12.28 -1.37 -10.02
C VAL A 138 -13.10 -2.66 -10.13
N GLU A 139 -14.44 -2.60 -10.03
CA GLU A 139 -15.32 -3.76 -10.08
C GLU A 139 -15.39 -4.42 -11.45
N GLN A 140 -15.06 -3.69 -12.53
CA GLN A 140 -15.10 -4.24 -13.89
C GLN A 140 -13.99 -5.27 -14.14
N HIS A 141 -12.78 -5.01 -13.63
CA HIS A 141 -11.60 -5.78 -14.02
C HIS A 141 -10.68 -6.18 -12.87
N ILE A 142 -10.51 -5.32 -11.86
CA ILE A 142 -9.55 -5.55 -10.76
C ILE A 142 -10.15 -6.51 -9.72
N ILE A 143 -11.37 -6.24 -9.25
CA ILE A 143 -12.04 -7.09 -8.25
C ILE A 143 -12.25 -8.52 -8.77
N PRO A 144 -12.73 -8.76 -10.01
CA PRO A 144 -12.84 -10.11 -10.55
C PRO A 144 -11.49 -10.81 -10.66
N THR A 145 -10.44 -10.11 -11.11
CA THR A 145 -9.09 -10.66 -11.20
C THR A 145 -8.54 -11.06 -9.83
N CYS A 146 -8.75 -10.24 -8.79
CA CYS A 146 -8.32 -10.58 -7.44
C CYS A 146 -9.06 -11.81 -6.91
N ARG A 147 -10.37 -11.91 -7.14
CA ARG A 147 -11.17 -13.07 -6.74
C ARG A 147 -10.72 -14.36 -7.44
N GLU A 148 -10.49 -14.30 -8.74
CA GLU A 148 -10.02 -15.44 -9.54
C GLU A 148 -8.67 -15.98 -9.03
N LEU A 149 -7.75 -15.08 -8.67
CA LEU A 149 -6.40 -15.43 -8.22
C LEU A 149 -6.29 -15.65 -6.70
N GLY A 150 -7.38 -15.53 -5.94
CA GLY A 150 -7.37 -15.67 -4.48
C GLY A 150 -6.61 -14.55 -3.75
N ILE A 151 -6.59 -13.33 -4.31
CA ILE A 151 -5.88 -12.16 -3.79
C ILE A 151 -6.82 -11.34 -2.89
N GLY A 152 -6.34 -10.94 -1.71
CA GLY A 152 -7.06 -10.05 -0.81
C GLY A 152 -7.19 -8.62 -1.35
N ILE A 153 -8.26 -7.92 -1.00
CA ILE A 153 -8.49 -6.52 -1.39
C ILE A 153 -8.40 -5.64 -0.15
N VAL A 154 -7.60 -4.59 -0.22
CA VAL A 154 -7.52 -3.54 0.82
C VAL A 154 -8.03 -2.23 0.21
N ALA A 155 -9.25 -1.84 0.57
CA ALA A 155 -9.84 -0.60 0.06
C ALA A 155 -9.28 0.61 0.82
N TYR A 156 -8.72 1.58 0.09
CA TYR A 156 -8.42 2.90 0.65
C TYR A 156 -9.53 3.90 0.30
N SER A 157 -9.63 4.99 1.09
CA SER A 157 -10.70 5.99 0.99
C SER A 157 -12.12 5.40 0.98
N PRO A 158 -12.45 4.38 1.80
CA PRO A 158 -13.76 3.72 1.73
C PRO A 158 -14.93 4.65 2.08
N LEU A 159 -14.67 5.74 2.83
CA LEU A 159 -15.64 6.78 3.17
C LEU A 159 -15.72 7.91 2.14
N GLY A 160 -15.19 7.70 0.93
CA GLY A 160 -15.26 8.71 -0.13
C GLY A 160 -14.55 10.01 0.26
N ARG A 161 -13.36 9.90 0.85
CA ARG A 161 -12.55 11.04 1.33
C ARG A 161 -13.30 11.94 2.34
N GLY A 162 -14.19 11.32 3.12
CA GLY A 162 -14.98 11.93 4.20
C GLY A 162 -16.42 12.25 3.81
N PHE A 163 -16.75 12.21 2.51
CA PHE A 163 -18.08 12.61 2.05
C PHE A 163 -19.18 11.63 2.48
N LEU A 164 -18.89 10.32 2.63
CA LEU A 164 -19.90 9.32 3.07
C LEU A 164 -20.21 9.43 4.57
N SER A 165 -19.33 10.05 5.36
CA SER A 165 -19.57 10.25 6.79
C SER A 165 -20.20 11.61 7.11
N SER A 166 -19.86 12.65 6.33
CA SER A 166 -20.21 14.05 6.66
C SER A 166 -21.22 14.69 5.69
N GLY A 167 -21.44 14.11 4.51
CA GLY A 167 -22.38 14.61 3.50
C GLY A 167 -21.97 15.94 2.86
N ALA A 168 -22.95 16.61 2.22
CA ALA A 168 -22.80 17.87 1.45
C ALA A 168 -22.00 18.98 2.17
N LYS A 169 -22.20 19.12 3.49
CA LYS A 169 -21.54 20.15 4.30
C LYS A 169 -20.02 20.08 4.27
N LEU A 170 -19.46 18.88 4.08
CA LEU A 170 -18.00 18.73 3.97
C LEU A 170 -17.41 19.60 2.87
N VAL A 171 -18.12 19.73 1.74
CA VAL A 171 -17.63 20.47 0.56
C VAL A 171 -17.59 21.98 0.84
N GLU A 172 -18.54 22.48 1.61
CA GLU A 172 -18.63 23.89 2.02
C GLU A 172 -17.48 24.27 2.96
N ASP A 173 -17.01 23.32 3.79
CA ASP A 173 -15.96 23.53 4.79
C ASP A 173 -14.53 23.33 4.25
N LEU A 174 -14.37 22.90 2.99
CA LEU A 174 -13.04 22.71 2.41
C LEU A 174 -12.33 24.05 2.22
N THR A 175 -11.09 24.18 2.71
CA THR A 175 -10.25 25.35 2.44
C THR A 175 -9.75 25.34 0.99
N GLU A 176 -9.31 26.49 0.47
CA GLU A 176 -8.82 26.60 -0.93
C GLU A 176 -7.60 25.72 -1.20
N ASP A 177 -6.72 25.54 -0.20
CA ASP A 177 -5.52 24.69 -0.31
C ASP A 177 -5.80 23.18 -0.09
N ASP A 178 -7.07 22.78 0.10
CA ASP A 178 -7.42 21.39 0.34
C ASP A 178 -7.20 20.55 -0.93
N CYS A 179 -6.40 19.48 -0.82
CA CYS A 179 -6.07 18.62 -1.95
C CYS A 179 -7.28 17.90 -2.57
N ARG A 180 -8.43 17.87 -1.89
CA ARG A 180 -9.70 17.35 -2.43
C ARG A 180 -10.39 18.34 -3.37
N LYS A 181 -10.09 19.64 -3.27
CA LYS A 181 -10.48 20.65 -4.26
C LYS A 181 -9.55 20.66 -5.47
N VAL A 182 -8.30 20.27 -5.27
CA VAL A 182 -7.31 20.18 -6.35
C VAL A 182 -7.62 18.95 -7.20
N THR A 183 -8.35 19.16 -8.29
CA THR A 183 -8.48 18.16 -9.36
C THR A 183 -7.08 17.86 -9.89
N PHE A 184 -6.56 16.66 -9.62
CA PHE A 184 -5.50 16.12 -10.44
C PHE A 184 -6.14 15.90 -11.82
N ASN A 185 -5.96 16.85 -12.74
CA ASN A 185 -6.21 16.61 -14.15
C ASN A 185 -5.32 15.42 -14.55
N THR A 186 -5.94 14.27 -14.73
CA THR A 186 -5.35 13.09 -15.39
C THR A 186 -5.12 13.38 -16.86
#